data_AF-A0A1I2J917-F1
#
_entry.id   AF-A0A1I2J917-F1
#
_cell.length_a   1.000
_cell.length_b   1.000
_cell.length_c   1.000
_cell.angle_alpha   90.00
_cell.angle_beta   90.00
_cell.angle_gamma   90.00
#
_symmetry.space_group_name_H-M   'P 1'
#
loop_
_entity.id
_entity.type
_entity.pdbx_description
1 polymer ?
#
loop_
_entity_poly.entity_id
_entity_poly.type
_entity_poly.pdbx_seq_one_letter_code
_entity_poly.pdbx_strand_id
1 'polypeptide(L)'
;TGELWLYAGTGKTAAPYARRTPIGPGWNTYTHLLGVGDLHGDGHNDLLATDPTGLWYYEGTGNPQAPFKPRTKISDGWQAYNTLL
;
A
#
# COMPACT_ATOMS: atom_id res chain seq x y z
N THR A 1 -13.04 -12.70 0.47
CA THR A 1 -11.99 -11.81 1.01
C THR A 1 -11.35 -11.07 -0.13
N GLY A 2 -10.88 -9.84 0.08
CA GLY A 2 -10.09 -9.11 -0.90
C GLY A 2 -8.62 -9.49 -0.76
N GLU A 3 -7.96 -9.77 -1.87
CA GLU A 3 -6.54 -10.07 -1.92
C GLU A 3 -5.80 -8.94 -2.64
N LEU A 4 -4.71 -8.45 -2.05
CA LEU A 4 -3.85 -7.47 -2.69
C LEU A 4 -2.66 -8.15 -3.34
N TRP A 5 -2.33 -7.70 -4.55
CA TRP A 5 -1.22 -8.19 -5.35
C TRP A 5 -0.25 -7.05 -5.64
N LEU A 6 1.05 -7.29 -5.45
CA LEU A 6 2.11 -6.39 -5.87
C LEU A 6 2.53 -6.71 -7.30
N TYR A 7 2.53 -5.70 -8.16
CA TYR A 7 3.16 -5.72 -9.49
C TYR A 7 4.40 -4.82 -9.45
N ALA A 8 5.55 -5.39 -9.06
CA ALA A 8 6.78 -4.63 -8.93
C ALA A 8 7.30 -4.15 -10.29
N GLY A 9 7.66 -2.87 -10.39
CA GLY A 9 8.28 -2.32 -11.58
C GLY A 9 9.68 -2.91 -11.81
N THR A 10 10.02 -3.23 -13.05
CA THR A 10 11.35 -3.77 -13.39
C THR A 10 12.35 -2.72 -13.86
N GLY A 11 11.87 -1.49 -14.12
CA GLY A 11 12.64 -0.43 -14.77
C GLY A 11 12.88 -0.65 -16.29
N LYS A 12 12.29 -1.69 -16.90
CA LYS A 12 12.46 -2.02 -18.32
C LYS A 12 11.15 -1.82 -19.08
N THR A 13 11.13 -0.93 -20.06
CA THR A 13 9.93 -0.67 -20.88
C THR A 13 9.40 -1.92 -21.60
N ALA A 14 10.29 -2.83 -22.02
CA ALA A 14 9.90 -4.07 -22.68
C ALA A 14 9.25 -5.11 -21.75
N ALA A 15 9.42 -4.99 -20.44
CA ALA A 15 8.86 -5.90 -19.45
C ALA A 15 8.57 -5.14 -18.15
N PRO A 16 7.61 -4.19 -18.16
CA PRO A 16 7.51 -3.13 -17.15
C PRO A 16 7.23 -3.63 -15.74
N TYR A 17 6.61 -4.81 -15.60
CA TYR A 17 6.28 -5.42 -14.32
C TYR A 17 6.84 -6.83 -14.19
N ALA A 18 7.30 -7.17 -12.98
CA ALA A 18 7.64 -8.53 -12.61
C ALA A 18 6.38 -9.39 -12.48
N ARG A 19 6.57 -10.70 -12.28
CA ARG A 19 5.47 -11.59 -11.88
C ARG A 19 4.88 -11.05 -10.57
N ARG A 20 3.55 -11.02 -10.49
CA ARG A 20 2.84 -10.55 -9.30
C ARG A 20 3.19 -11.38 -8.06
N THR A 21 3.31 -10.71 -6.91
CA THR A 21 3.46 -11.34 -5.59
C THR A 21 2.18 -11.11 -4.79
N PRO A 22 1.59 -12.12 -4.14
CA PRO A 22 0.50 -11.86 -3.21
C PRO A 22 1.05 -11.12 -1.99
N ILE A 23 0.42 -10.00 -1.62
CA ILE A 23 0.64 -9.37 -0.32
C ILE A 23 -0.20 -10.10 0.74
N GLY A 24 -1.38 -10.59 0.35
CA GLY A 24 -2.23 -11.44 1.18
C GLY A 24 -3.71 -11.01 1.17
N PRO A 25 -4.56 -11.70 1.95
CA PRO A 25 -5.98 -11.42 2.05
C PRO A 25 -6.31 -10.25 3.01
N GLY A 26 -7.58 -9.86 3.08
CA GLY A 26 -8.12 -8.90 4.07
C GLY A 26 -8.20 -7.45 3.58
N TRP A 27 -7.73 -7.17 2.37
CA TRP A 27 -7.64 -5.81 1.84
C TRP A 27 -8.98 -5.18 1.46
N ASN A 28 -10.05 -5.97 1.36
CA ASN A 28 -11.42 -5.48 1.20
C ASN A 28 -11.96 -4.71 2.42
N THR A 29 -11.18 -4.60 3.51
CA THR A 29 -11.52 -3.75 4.66
C THR A 29 -11.32 -2.27 4.39
N TYR A 30 -10.50 -1.91 3.40
CA TYR A 30 -10.15 -0.52 3.10
C TYR A 30 -11.08 0.07 2.05
N THR A 31 -11.49 1.32 2.26
CA THR A 31 -12.26 2.13 1.32
C THR A 31 -11.36 2.76 0.26
N HIS A 32 -10.16 3.19 0.64
CA HIS A 32 -9.18 3.79 -0.26
C HIS A 32 -7.80 3.19 -0.01
N LEU A 33 -7.03 3.06 -1.09
CA LEU A 33 -5.61 2.69 -1.10
C LEU A 33 -4.87 3.70 -1.98
N LEU A 34 -3.79 4.27 -1.49
CA LEU A 34 -2.97 5.25 -2.21
C LEU A 34 -1.48 4.91 -2.04
N GLY A 35 -0.80 4.67 -3.15
CA GLY A 35 0.67 4.61 -3.18
C GLY A 35 1.22 6.02 -3.12
N VAL A 36 2.07 6.31 -2.12
CA VAL A 36 2.48 7.68 -1.76
C VAL A 36 3.96 7.97 -2.06
N GLY A 37 4.66 7.01 -2.69
CA GLY A 37 6.11 7.09 -2.82
C GLY A 37 6.78 6.83 -1.49
N ASP A 38 7.95 7.42 -1.26
CA ASP A 38 8.73 7.26 -0.04
C ASP A 38 8.41 8.40 0.95
N LEU A 39 7.52 8.14 1.92
CA LEU A 39 7.08 9.14 2.89
C LEU A 39 8.10 9.37 4.01
N HIS A 40 8.96 8.40 4.29
CA HIS A 40 9.82 8.40 5.47
C HIS A 40 11.32 8.46 5.15
N GLY A 41 11.69 8.46 3.88
CA GLY A 41 13.03 8.73 3.37
C GLY A 41 13.95 7.51 3.31
N ASP A 42 13.41 6.28 3.29
CA ASP A 42 14.22 5.06 3.25
C ASP A 42 14.50 4.53 1.82
N GLY A 43 13.93 5.18 0.81
CA GLY A 43 14.04 4.80 -0.60
C GLY A 43 13.07 3.70 -1.02
N HIS A 44 12.03 3.40 -0.24
CA HIS A 44 11.01 2.40 -0.54
C HIS A 44 9.62 3.03 -0.68
N ASN A 45 8.79 2.48 -1.56
CA ASN A 45 7.44 3.00 -1.75
C ASN A 45 6.53 2.52 -0.61
N ASP A 46 5.85 3.48 0.01
CA ASP A 46 4.88 3.32 1.08
C ASP A 46 3.43 3.33 0.54
N LEU A 47 2.50 2.91 1.39
CA LEU A 47 1.07 2.88 1.10
C LEU A 47 0.26 3.53 2.23
N LEU A 48 -0.69 4.38 1.86
CA LEU A 48 -1.76 4.84 2.73
C LEU A 48 -3.05 4.08 2.45
N ALA A 49 -3.79 3.78 3.50
CA ALA A 49 -5.08 3.12 3.41
C ALA A 49 -6.07 3.71 4.40
N THR A 50 -7.34 3.84 4.01
CA THR A 50 -8.40 4.29 4.93
C THR A 50 -9.45 3.22 5.11
N ASP A 51 -9.89 3.00 6.33
CA ASP A 51 -11.08 2.22 6.65
C ASP A 51 -12.06 3.08 7.50
N PRO A 52 -13.24 2.59 7.89
CA PRO A 52 -14.19 3.37 8.69
C PRO A 52 -13.66 3.84 10.05
N THR A 53 -12.51 3.34 10.48
CA THR A 53 -11.91 3.64 11.78
C THR A 53 -10.71 4.59 11.69
N GLY A 54 -10.18 4.89 10.50
CA GLY A 54 -9.11 5.88 10.34
C GLY A 54 -8.21 5.69 9.14
N LEU A 55 -7.13 6.46 9.14
CA LEU A 55 -6.02 6.40 8.20
C LEU A 55 -4.89 5.52 8.74
N TRP A 56 -4.37 4.68 7.86
CA TRP A 56 -3.34 3.70 8.13
C TRP A 56 -2.15 3.92 7.22
N TYR A 57 -0.97 3.78 7.79
CA TYR A 57 0.32 3.80 7.11
C TYR A 57 0.89 2.40 7.02
N TYR A 58 1.39 2.07 5.82
CA TYR A 58 2.14 0.86 5.54
C TYR A 58 3.52 1.26 5.02
N GLU A 59 4.51 1.09 5.87
CA GLU A 59 5.91 1.30 5.53
C GLU A 59 6.39 0.22 4.56
N GLY A 60 6.97 0.64 3.43
CA GLY A 60 7.61 -0.21 2.45
C GLY A 60 8.86 -0.90 3.02
N THR A 61 9.17 -2.09 2.54
CA THR A 61 10.36 -2.84 2.98
C THR A 61 11.44 -3.00 1.91
N GLY A 62 11.12 -2.59 0.67
CA GLY A 62 11.95 -2.88 -0.50
C GLY A 62 11.99 -4.35 -0.92
N ASN A 63 11.36 -5.26 -0.16
CA ASN A 63 11.31 -6.69 -0.46
C ASN A 63 9.98 -7.10 -1.08
N PRO A 64 9.93 -7.49 -2.37
CA PRO A 64 8.68 -7.89 -3.03
C PRO A 64 7.97 -9.09 -2.41
N GLN A 65 8.62 -9.90 -1.58
CA GLN A 65 8.02 -11.05 -0.88
C GLN A 65 7.42 -10.67 0.49
N ALA A 66 7.78 -9.51 1.02
CA ALA A 66 7.22 -8.97 2.26
C ALA A 66 7.05 -7.45 2.13
N PRO A 67 6.18 -6.97 1.22
CA PRO A 67 6.27 -5.59 0.72
C PRO A 67 6.08 -4.48 1.74
N PHE A 68 5.32 -4.76 2.81
CA PHE A 68 5.00 -3.79 3.85
C PHE A 68 5.26 -4.35 5.25
N LYS A 69 5.64 -3.47 6.17
CA LYS A 69 5.58 -3.73 7.62
C LYS A 69 4.13 -3.77 8.11
N PRO A 70 3.87 -4.22 9.35
CA PRO A 70 2.54 -4.08 9.96
C PRO A 70 2.04 -2.63 9.93
N ARG A 71 0.75 -2.46 9.64
CA ARG A 71 0.13 -1.13 9.55
C ARG A 71 0.23 -0.36 10.86
N THR A 72 0.46 0.94 10.77
CA THR A 72 0.37 1.87 11.91
C THR A 72 -0.81 2.82 11.70
N LYS A 73 -1.59 3.10 12.74
CA LYS A 73 -2.67 4.08 12.66
C LYS A 73 -2.10 5.49 12.71
N ILE A 74 -2.43 6.34 11.75
CA ILE A 74 -2.05 7.76 11.76
C ILE A 74 -3.08 8.56 12.55
N SER A 75 -4.37 8.45 12.20
CA SER A 75 -5.44 9.24 12.84
C SER A 75 -6.84 8.68 12.55
N ASP A 76 -7.81 9.10 13.35
CA ASP A 76 -9.25 8.87 13.16
C ASP A 76 -9.87 9.88 12.16
N GLY A 77 -11.14 9.68 11.80
CA GLY A 77 -11.95 10.71 11.11
C GLY A 77 -11.83 10.75 9.59
N TRP A 78 -10.98 9.91 8.99
CA TRP A 78 -10.75 9.90 7.55
C TRP A 78 -11.92 9.36 6.72
N GLN A 79 -12.87 8.67 7.35
CA GLN A 79 -14.12 8.25 6.73
C GLN A 79 -15.02 9.40 6.29
N ALA A 80 -14.73 10.65 6.71
CA ALA A 80 -15.41 11.84 6.24
C ALA A 80 -14.98 12.29 4.84
N TYR A 81 -13.87 11.76 4.32
CA TYR A 81 -13.34 12.11 2.99
C TYR A 81 -13.61 10.99 1.98
N ASN A 82 -13.99 11.40 0.77
CA ASN A 82 -14.30 10.47 -0.33
C ASN A 82 -13.13 10.25 -1.30
N THR A 83 -11.98 10.88 -1.05
CA THR A 83 -10.80 10.79 -1.91
C THR A 83 -9.51 10.95 -1.10
N LEU A 84 -8.48 10.18 -1.50
CA LEU A 84 -7.08 10.48 -1.25
C LEU A 84 -6.46 10.92 -2.58
N LEU A 85 -5.60 11.94 -2.57
CA LEU A 85 -4.94 12.49 -3.76
C LEU A 85 -3.43 12.32 -3.67
#